data_AF-A0A561ERX7-F1
#
_entry.id   AF-A0A561ERX7-F1
#
_cell.length_a   1.000
_cell.length_b   1.000
_cell.length_c   1.000
_cell.angle_alpha   90.00
_cell.angle_beta   90.00
_cell.angle_gamma   90.00
#
_symmetry.space_group_name_H-M   'P 1'
#
loop_
_entity.id
_entity.type
_entity.pdbx_description
1 polymer ?
#
loop_
_entity_poly.entity_id
_entity_poly.type
_entity_poly.pdbx_seq_one_letter_code
_entity_poly.pdbx_strand_id
1 'polypeptide(L)'
;MAKNTADMGELLSVDIDSLSIEEIETIEEIIDAPLDSLAQPGVRRGKMLRAMAVVIKRRTDPTFSIADAGRLRISIKQKKADPSALSA
;
A
#
# COMPACT_ATOMS: atom_id res chain seq x y z
N MET A 1 32.46 -4.98 0.96
CA MET A 1 31.71 -5.55 2.09
C MET A 1 30.24 -5.25 1.85
N ALA A 2 29.44 -6.28 1.58
CA ALA A 2 28.08 -6.15 1.06
C ALA A 2 27.09 -5.75 2.16
N LYS A 3 26.21 -4.79 1.84
CA LYS A 3 25.07 -4.37 2.66
C LYS A 3 24.07 -5.52 2.73
N ASN A 4 23.82 -6.02 3.93
CA ASN A 4 22.81 -7.04 4.20
C ASN A 4 21.44 -6.36 4.32
N THR A 5 20.64 -6.41 3.26
CA THR A 5 19.26 -5.90 3.25
C THR A 5 18.35 -6.98 3.83
N ALA A 6 17.95 -6.84 5.09
CA ALA A 6 16.99 -7.72 5.73
C ALA A 6 15.58 -7.42 5.21
N ASP A 7 14.99 -8.42 4.56
CA ASP A 7 13.59 -8.51 4.18
C ASP A 7 12.78 -8.84 5.44
N MET A 8 11.89 -7.94 5.88
CA MET A 8 10.99 -8.19 7.02
C MET A 8 9.59 -7.64 6.73
N GLY A 9 8.80 -8.51 6.10
CA GLY A 9 7.41 -8.26 5.71
C GLY A 9 7.35 -7.41 4.45
N GLU A 10 6.44 -7.72 3.53
CA GLU A 10 5.96 -6.72 2.58
C GLU A 10 5.35 -5.58 3.41
N LEU A 11 6.20 -4.63 3.81
CA LEU A 11 5.78 -3.30 4.13
C LEU A 11 5.06 -2.88 2.86
N LEU A 12 3.76 -2.62 2.97
CA LEU A 12 3.15 -1.62 2.12
C LEU A 12 3.93 -0.33 2.42
N SER A 13 5.12 -0.19 1.83
CA SER A 13 5.79 1.07 1.59
C SER A 13 4.94 1.76 0.55
N VAL A 14 3.74 2.15 0.99
CA VAL A 14 3.07 3.29 0.39
C VAL A 14 4.11 4.37 0.51
N ASP A 15 4.63 4.81 -0.63
CA ASP A 15 5.55 5.92 -0.70
C ASP A 15 4.72 7.17 -0.41
N ILE A 16 4.40 7.37 0.88
CA ILE A 16 3.56 8.47 1.37
C ILE A 16 4.17 9.81 0.94
N ASP A 17 5.50 9.85 0.78
CA ASP A 17 6.25 11.00 0.28
C ASP A 17 5.88 11.39 -1.17
N SER A 18 5.26 10.48 -1.93
CA SER A 18 4.78 10.71 -3.29
C SER A 18 3.31 11.15 -3.38
N LEU A 19 2.64 11.32 -2.24
CA LEU A 19 1.24 11.74 -2.17
C LEU A 19 1.13 13.26 -2.18
N SER A 20 0.15 13.78 -2.93
CA SER A 20 -0.24 15.19 -2.81
C SER A 20 -1.07 15.43 -1.54
N ILE A 21 -1.23 16.70 -1.15
CA ILE A 21 -2.07 17.07 0.01
C ILE A 21 -3.52 16.61 -0.19
N GLU A 22 -4.09 16.81 -1.38
CA GLU A 22 -5.44 16.34 -1.72
C GLU A 22 -5.56 14.81 -1.62
N GLU A 23 -4.52 14.09 -2.02
CA GLU A 23 -4.49 12.63 -1.91
C GLU A 23 -4.46 12.18 -0.44
N ILE A 24 -3.70 12.88 0.41
CA ILE A 24 -3.67 12.65 1.87
C ILE A 24 -5.05 12.90 2.47
N GLU A 25 -5.68 14.04 2.19
CA GLU A 25 -7.03 14.37 2.67
C GLU A 25 -8.05 13.32 2.23
N THR A 26 -8.00 12.89 0.97
CA THR A 26 -8.86 11.81 0.44
C THR A 26 -8.68 10.51 1.22
N ILE A 27 -7.45 10.16 1.60
CA ILE A 27 -7.20 8.94 2.36
C ILE A 27 -7.78 9.06 3.76
N GLU A 28 -7.52 10.17 4.45
CA GLU A 28 -8.00 10.44 5.80
C GLU A 28 -9.54 10.42 5.86
N GLU A 29 -10.21 11.01 4.86
CA GLU A 29 -11.67 10.97 4.71
C GLU A 29 -12.19 9.53 4.57
N ILE A 30 -11.51 8.68 3.78
CA ILE A 30 -11.94 7.29 3.55
C ILE A 30 -11.69 6.41 4.79
N ILE A 31 -10.57 6.60 5.48
CA ILE A 31 -10.24 5.78 6.65
C ILE A 31 -10.97 6.26 7.92
N ASP A 32 -11.42 7.51 7.94
CA ASP A 32 -12.06 8.20 9.08
C ASP A 32 -11.10 8.27 10.29
N ALA A 33 -9.85 8.61 10.01
CA ALA A 33 -8.77 8.72 10.96
C ALA A 33 -7.59 9.48 10.33
N PRO A 34 -6.68 10.05 11.14
CA PRO A 34 -5.45 10.61 10.60
C PRO A 34 -4.57 9.49 10.01
N LEU A 35 -3.79 9.80 8.97
CA LEU A 35 -2.98 8.82 8.24
C LEU A 35 -1.97 8.10 9.17
N ASP A 36 -1.44 8.81 10.16
CA ASP A 36 -0.47 8.30 11.13
C ASP A 36 -1.03 7.18 12.03
N SER A 37 -2.35 7.14 12.25
CA SER A 37 -3.03 6.13 13.05
C SER A 37 -2.85 4.72 12.48
N LEU A 38 -2.59 4.61 11.18
CA LEU A 38 -2.37 3.35 10.48
C LEU A 38 -1.02 2.70 10.80
N ALA A 39 -0.08 3.45 11.38
CA ALA A 39 1.21 2.94 11.84
C ALA A 39 1.08 2.11 13.13
N GLN A 40 -0.08 2.15 13.80
CA GLN A 40 -0.28 1.43 15.06
C GLN A 40 -0.46 -0.08 14.83
N PRO A 41 0.13 -0.94 15.70
CA PRO A 41 -0.11 -2.37 15.67
C PRO A 41 -1.61 -2.71 15.83
N GLY A 42 -2.08 -3.72 15.09
CA GLY A 42 -3.46 -4.22 15.21
C GLY A 42 -4.52 -3.44 14.43
N VAL A 43 -4.15 -2.36 13.74
CA VAL A 43 -5.08 -1.60 12.90
C VAL A 43 -5.43 -2.36 11.62
N ARG A 44 -6.73 -2.42 11.29
CA ARG A 44 -7.22 -3.08 10.07
C ARG A 44 -6.87 -2.26 8.83
N ARG A 45 -5.94 -2.77 8.02
CA ARG A 45 -5.45 -2.09 6.80
C ARG A 45 -6.41 -2.10 5.61
N GLY A 46 -7.56 -2.75 5.71
CA GLY A 46 -8.51 -2.89 4.59
C GLY A 46 -9.05 -1.54 4.06
N LYS A 47 -9.39 -0.61 4.96
CA LYS A 47 -9.81 0.75 4.56
C LYS A 47 -8.67 1.50 3.88
N MET A 48 -7.45 1.40 4.41
CA MET A 48 -6.27 2.01 3.81
C MET A 48 -6.00 1.48 2.40
N LEU A 49 -6.04 0.16 2.22
CA LEU A 49 -5.87 -0.48 0.91
C LEU A 49 -6.90 0.01 -0.11
N ARG A 50 -8.15 0.21 0.33
CA ARG A 50 -9.20 0.78 -0.50
C ARG A 50 -8.92 2.25 -0.84
N ALA A 51 -8.55 3.07 0.14
CA ALA A 51 -8.21 4.48 -0.06
C ALA A 51 -7.04 4.65 -1.05
N MET A 52 -5.99 3.85 -0.87
CA MET A 52 -4.84 3.79 -1.77
C MET A 52 -5.22 3.47 -3.21
N ALA A 53 -6.07 2.47 -3.40
CA ALA A 53 -6.56 2.13 -4.73
C ALA A 53 -7.31 3.29 -5.38
N VAL A 54 -8.12 4.05 -4.62
CA VAL A 54 -8.82 5.22 -5.14
C VAL A 54 -7.84 6.27 -5.62
N VAL A 55 -6.91 6.69 -4.75
CA VAL A 55 -5.90 7.71 -5.06
C VAL A 55 -5.07 7.31 -6.28
N ILE A 56 -4.49 6.11 -6.26
CA ILE A 56 -3.60 5.65 -7.34
C ILE A 56 -4.35 5.59 -8.67
N LYS A 57 -5.60 5.12 -8.68
CA LYS A 57 -6.39 5.02 -9.91
C LYS A 57 -6.85 6.38 -10.41
N ARG A 58 -7.17 7.32 -9.51
CA ARG A 58 -7.60 8.68 -9.86
C ARG A 58 -6.54 9.51 -10.57
N ARG A 59 -5.26 9.20 -10.38
CA ARG A 59 -4.16 9.78 -11.18
C ARG A 59 -4.33 9.56 -12.68
N THR A 60 -4.96 8.45 -13.08
CA THR A 60 -5.21 8.09 -14.50
C THR A 60 -6.67 8.12 -14.91
N ASP A 61 -7.59 7.98 -13.95
CA ASP A 61 -9.04 7.99 -14.15
C ASP A 61 -9.71 8.76 -13.00
N PRO A 62 -9.95 10.08 -13.17
CA PRO A 62 -10.53 10.93 -12.14
C PRO A 62 -11.92 10.48 -11.65
N THR A 63 -12.62 9.65 -12.44
CA THR A 63 -13.97 9.19 -12.12
C THR A 63 -13.99 7.91 -11.26
N PHE A 64 -12.82 7.30 -11.04
CA PHE A 64 -12.70 6.06 -10.29
C PHE A 64 -13.27 6.21 -8.87
N SER A 65 -14.22 5.34 -8.53
CA SER A 65 -14.98 5.43 -7.28
C SER A 65 -14.44 4.53 -6.17
N ILE A 66 -14.82 4.86 -4.94
CA ILE A 66 -14.55 4.01 -3.78
C ILE A 66 -15.21 2.62 -3.88
N ALA A 67 -16.37 2.54 -4.54
CA ALA A 67 -17.07 1.28 -4.76
C ALA A 67 -16.28 0.38 -5.72
N ASP A 68 -15.65 0.96 -6.74
CA ASP A 68 -14.80 0.24 -7.69
C ASP A 68 -13.51 -0.26 -7.03
N ALA A 69 -12.90 0.56 -6.17
CA ALA A 69 -11.77 0.14 -5.35
C ALA A 69 -12.07 -1.11 -4.51
N GLY A 70 -13.29 -1.21 -3.97
CA GLY A 70 -13.75 -2.36 -3.19
C GLY A 70 -13.87 -3.68 -3.96
N ARG A 71 -13.85 -3.64 -5.30
CA ARG A 71 -13.93 -4.82 -6.18
C ARG A 71 -12.55 -5.36 -6.58
N LEU A 72 -11.48 -4.62 -6.26
CA LEU A 72 -10.11 -5.04 -6.58
C LEU A 72 -9.69 -6.25 -5.74
N ARG A 73 -8.91 -7.14 -6.37
CA ARG A 73 -8.31 -8.30 -5.71
C ARG A 73 -6.83 -8.06 -5.50
N ILE A 74 -6.35 -8.34 -4.29
CA ILE A 74 -4.93 -8.31 -3.97
C ILE A 74 -4.33 -9.63 -4.44
N SER A 75 -3.31 -9.56 -5.30
CA SER A 75 -2.49 -10.73 -5.65
C SER A 75 -1.13 -10.57 -5.01
N ILE A 76 -0.89 -11.35 -3.95
CA ILE A 76 0.44 -11.47 -3.35
C ILE A 76 1.21 -12.46 -4.21
N LYS A 77 1.91 -11.96 -5.22
CA LYS A 77 2.84 -12.80 -5.97
C LYS A 77 4.08 -12.98 -5.11
N GLN A 78 4.13 -14.07 -4.34
CA GLN A 78 5.40 -14.50 -3.77
C GLN A 78 6.34 -14.86 -4.92
N LYS A 79 7.40 -14.06 -5.10
CA LYS A 79 8.51 -14.47 -5.95
C LYS A 79 9.08 -15.73 -5.30
N LYS A 80 8.90 -16.88 -5.95
CA LYS A 80 9.48 -18.15 -5.48
C LYS A 80 10.97 -17.88 -5.30
N ALA A 81 11.47 -17.90 -4.07
CA ALA A 81 12.90 -17.75 -3.83
C ALA A 81 13.60 -18.88 -4.58
N ASP A 82 14.51 -18.56 -5.50
CA ASP A 82 15.32 -19.55 -6.18
C ASP A 82 16.24 -20.22 -5.15
N PRO A 83 16.04 -21.52 -4.82
CA PRO A 83 16.85 -22.20 -3.81
C PRO A 83 18.32 -22.38 -4.24
N SER A 84 18.65 -22.07 -5.50
CA SER A 84 19.98 -22.14 -6.08
C SER A 84 20.86 -20.90 -5.83
N ALA A 85 20.33 -19.82 -5.25
CA ALA A 85 21.11 -18.61 -4.97
C ALA A 85 22.01 -18.72 -3.71
N LEU A 86 21.95 -19.83 -2.97
CA LEU A 86 22.75 -20.09 -1.75
C LEU A 86 23.95 -21.02 -1.98
N SER A 87 24.29 -21.32 -3.23
CA SER A 87 25.44 -22.18 -3.56
C SER A 87 26.27 -21.56 -4.69
N ALA A 88 27.03 -20.51 -4.37
CA ALA A 88 28.16 -20.02 -5.14
C ALA A 88 29.16 -19.31 -4.21
#